data_AF-A0A453LXM2-F1
#
_entry.id   AF-A0A453LXM2-F1
#
_cell.length_a   1.000
_cell.length_b   1.000
_cell.length_c   1.000
_cell.angle_alpha   90.00
_cell.angle_beta   90.00
_cell.angle_gamma   90.00
#
_symmetry.space_group_name_H-M   'P 1'
#
loop_
_entity.id
_entity.type
_entity.pdbx_description
1 polymer ?
#
loop_
_entity_poly.entity_id
_entity_poly.type
_entity_poly.pdbx_seq_one_letter_code
_entity_poly.pdbx_strand_id
1 'polypeptide(L)'
;VWVYGNSFESFLVAVVVPEKQAIEDWAALNSKSGDYAELCSDPKARRYIQDELNQTGKKLGLRGFEMLRAVHLEPVPFSIDKDLITPTFKLKRPQLLKYYKNRVDQLYKDAKMGTAQ
;
A
#
# COMPACT_ATOMS: atom_id res chain seq x y z
N VAL A 1 -1.20 -5.11 -5.90
CA VAL A 1 -0.22 -4.64 -4.88
C VAL A 1 1.15 -4.50 -5.51
N TRP A 2 1.85 -3.39 -5.29
CA TRP A 2 3.26 -3.20 -5.66
C TRP A 2 4.09 -2.95 -4.40
N VAL A 3 5.03 -3.85 -4.12
CA VAL A 3 5.96 -3.74 -2.99
C VAL A 3 7.28 -3.15 -3.47
N TYR A 4 7.82 -2.22 -2.69
CA TYR A 4 9.11 -1.58 -2.95
C TYR A 4 10.03 -1.70 -1.74
N GLY A 5 11.29 -2.01 -2.03
CA GLY A 5 12.38 -2.04 -1.06
C GLY A 5 13.47 -1.09 -1.50
N ASN A 6 13.89 -0.21 -0.60
CA ASN A 6 15.05 0.67 -0.77
C ASN A 6 16.26 0.02 -0.08
N SER A 7 17.40 -0.06 -0.77
CA SER A 7 18.64 -0.64 -0.23
C SER A 7 19.19 0.07 1.01
N PHE A 8 18.78 1.33 1.25
CA PHE A 8 19.16 2.10 2.44
C PHE A 8 18.20 1.91 3.63
N GLU A 9 17.18 1.05 3.48
CA GLU A 9 16.10 0.88 4.44
C GLU A 9 16.00 -0.59 4.87
N SER A 10 15.75 -0.84 6.15
CA SER A 10 15.67 -2.19 6.72
C SER A 10 14.27 -2.83 6.59
N PHE A 11 13.35 -2.19 5.87
CA PHE A 11 11.95 -2.60 5.77
C PHE A 11 11.33 -2.26 4.42
N LEU A 12 10.20 -2.92 4.14
CA LEU A 12 9.45 -2.78 2.90
C LEU A 12 8.27 -1.82 3.06
N VAL A 13 7.94 -1.13 1.96
CA VAL A 13 6.72 -0.32 1.83
C VAL A 13 5.95 -0.75 0.58
N ALA A 14 4.66 -0.45 0.52
CA ALA A 14 3.85 -0.84 -0.63
C ALA A 14 2.85 0.23 -1.08
N VAL A 15 2.54 0.21 -2.38
CA VAL A 15 1.35 0.84 -2.96
C VAL A 15 0.33 -0.26 -3.24
N VAL A 16 -0.84 -0.11 -2.64
CA VAL A 16 -1.91 -1.11 -2.71
C VAL A 16 -3.11 -0.44 -3.35
N VAL A 17 -3.61 -1.05 -4.43
CA VAL A 17 -4.95 -0.74 -4.93
C VAL A 17 -5.87 -1.75 -4.24
N PRO A 18 -6.65 -1.36 -3.22
CA PRO A 18 -7.56 -2.29 -2.57
C PRO A 18 -8.75 -2.58 -3.48
N GLU A 19 -9.47 -3.65 -3.17
CA GLU A 19 -10.79 -3.87 -3.76
C GLU A 19 -11.80 -2.93 -3.12
N LYS A 20 -12.68 -2.33 -3.93
CA LYS A 20 -13.67 -1.35 -3.44
C LYS A 20 -14.53 -1.93 -2.32
N GLN A 21 -15.03 -3.15 -2.51
CA GLN A 21 -15.86 -3.84 -1.52
C GLN A 21 -15.14 -4.01 -0.18
N ALA A 22 -13.86 -4.39 -0.19
CA ALA A 22 -13.09 -4.60 1.04
C ALA A 22 -12.95 -3.32 1.88
N ILE A 23 -12.84 -2.16 1.24
CA ILE A 23 -12.77 -0.86 1.93
C ILE A 23 -14.15 -0.42 2.41
N GLU A 24 -15.20 -0.66 1.62
CA GLU A 24 -16.58 -0.34 2.00
C GLU A 24 -17.04 -1.19 3.20
N ASP A 25 -16.72 -2.49 3.21
CA ASP A 25 -17.02 -3.40 4.32
C ASP A 25 -16.28 -2.96 5.59
N TRP A 26 -14.98 -2.63 5.46
CA TRP A 26 -14.21 -2.08 6.56
C TRP A 26 -14.83 -0.78 7.09
N ALA A 27 -15.27 0.11 6.20
CA ALA A 27 -15.86 1.38 6.57
C ALA A 27 -17.18 1.20 7.33
N ALA A 28 -18.06 0.29 6.86
CA ALA A 28 -19.31 -0.05 7.52
C ALA A 28 -19.07 -0.57 8.96
N LEU A 29 -18.09 -1.45 9.15
CA LEU A 29 -17.72 -1.99 10.46
C LEU A 29 -17.12 -0.94 11.41
N ASN A 30 -16.47 0.09 10.87
CA ASN A 30 -15.80 1.14 11.64
C ASN A 30 -16.62 2.44 11.75
N SER A 31 -17.90 2.40 11.35
CA SER A 31 -18.80 3.56 11.30
C SER A 31 -18.19 4.75 10.54
N LYS A 32 -17.47 4.45 9.46
CA LYS A 32 -16.88 5.42 8.54
C LYS A 32 -17.77 5.54 7.30
N SER A 33 -17.94 6.77 6.83
CA SER A 33 -18.72 7.09 5.64
C SER A 33 -17.92 8.08 4.81
N GLY A 34 -17.94 7.92 3.50
CA GLY A 34 -17.19 8.75 2.56
C GLY A 34 -17.09 8.06 1.21
N ASP A 35 -16.62 8.79 0.20
CA ASP A 35 -16.31 8.17 -1.09
C ASP A 35 -15.13 7.20 -0.96
N TYR A 36 -15.03 6.23 -1.88
CA TYR A 36 -13.96 5.25 -1.89
C TYR A 36 -12.55 5.90 -1.87
N ALA A 37 -12.37 7.03 -2.57
CA ALA A 37 -11.10 7.76 -2.55
C ALA A 37 -10.78 8.38 -1.17
N GLU A 38 -11.81 8.86 -0.46
CA GLU A 38 -11.66 9.39 0.89
C GLU A 38 -11.33 8.29 1.90
N LEU A 39 -12.01 7.15 1.79
CA LEU A 39 -11.75 5.97 2.62
C LEU A 39 -10.32 5.45 2.41
N CYS A 40 -9.81 5.44 1.18
CA CYS A 40 -8.41 5.09 0.90
C CYS A 40 -7.41 6.06 1.55
N SER A 41 -7.81 7.32 1.77
CA SER A 41 -6.95 8.32 2.41
C SER A 41 -6.93 8.19 3.95
N ASP A 42 -7.90 7.49 4.55
CA ASP A 42 -8.01 7.32 5.99
C ASP A 42 -6.82 6.52 6.56
N PRO A 43 -6.08 7.06 7.56
CA PRO A 43 -5.00 6.34 8.24
C PRO A 43 -5.42 4.98 8.81
N LYS A 44 -6.65 4.86 9.31
CA LYS A 44 -7.17 3.60 9.87
C LYS A 44 -7.41 2.55 8.78
N ALA A 45 -7.88 2.96 7.60
CA ALA A 45 -8.03 2.07 6.45
C ALA A 45 -6.67 1.56 5.98
N ARG A 46 -5.69 2.47 5.86
CA ARG A 46 -4.29 2.12 5.54
C ARG A 46 -3.73 1.10 6.52
N ARG A 47 -3.97 1.31 7.82
CA ARG A 47 -3.51 0.39 8.86
C ARG A 47 -4.18 -0.98 8.77
N TYR A 48 -5.51 -1.00 8.58
CA TYR A 48 -6.26 -2.24 8.41
C TYR A 48 -5.72 -3.09 7.26
N ILE A 49 -5.56 -2.50 6.07
CA ILE A 49 -5.02 -3.21 4.91
C ILE A 49 -3.58 -3.66 5.13
N GLN A 50 -2.74 -2.84 5.76
CA GLN A 50 -1.39 -3.23 6.12
C GLN A 50 -1.38 -4.47 7.03
N ASP A 51 -2.23 -4.48 8.05
CA ASP A 51 -2.30 -5.57 9.01
C ASP A 51 -2.85 -6.84 8.36
N GLU A 52 -3.82 -6.77 7.45
CA GLU A 52 -4.32 -7.91 6.66
C GLU A 52 -3.24 -8.52 5.76
N LEU A 53 -2.46 -7.67 5.06
CA LEU A 53 -1.35 -8.12 4.22
C LEU A 53 -0.27 -8.81 5.05
N ASN A 54 0.11 -8.22 6.19
CA ASN A 54 1.11 -8.81 7.08
C ASN A 54 0.61 -10.09 7.76
N GLN A 55 -0.66 -10.17 8.15
CA GLN A 55 -1.26 -11.39 8.68
C GLN A 55 -1.23 -12.51 7.64
N THR A 56 -1.57 -12.19 6.39
CA THR A 56 -1.48 -13.14 5.27
C THR A 56 -0.03 -13.58 5.04
N GLY A 57 0.92 -12.64 5.04
CA GLY A 57 2.34 -12.95 4.94
C GLY A 57 2.83 -13.90 6.04
N LYS A 58 2.43 -13.66 7.29
CA LYS A 58 2.75 -14.54 8.42
C LYS A 58 2.16 -15.94 8.24
N LYS A 59 0.91 -16.06 7.80
CA LYS A 59 0.26 -17.35 7.51
C LYS A 59 1.00 -18.13 6.42
N LEU A 60 1.56 -17.42 5.45
CA LEU A 60 2.38 -17.99 4.37
C LEU A 60 3.84 -18.24 4.76
N GLY A 61 4.23 -17.97 6.02
CA GLY A 61 5.58 -18.22 6.51
C GLY A 61 6.62 -17.17 6.10
N LEU A 62 6.19 -15.99 5.64
CA LEU A 62 7.11 -14.89 5.34
C LEU A 62 7.85 -14.41 6.59
N ARG A 63 9.11 -14.03 6.43
CA ARG A 63 9.98 -13.58 7.52
C ARG A 63 9.70 -12.13 7.90
N GLY A 64 10.15 -11.73 9.09
CA GLY A 64 9.89 -10.38 9.61
C GLY A 64 10.33 -9.24 8.70
N PHE A 65 11.44 -9.39 7.97
CA PHE A 65 11.93 -8.38 7.02
C PHE A 65 11.15 -8.32 5.70
N GLU A 66 10.30 -9.33 5.43
CA GLU A 66 9.41 -9.37 4.27
C GLU A 66 8.05 -8.70 4.57
N MET A 67 7.82 -8.30 5.83
CA MET A 67 6.61 -7.63 6.27
C MET A 67 6.63 -6.14 5.89
N LEU A 68 5.46 -5.61 5.56
CA LEU A 68 5.28 -4.21 5.20
C LEU A 68 5.24 -3.33 6.44
N ARG A 69 6.05 -2.27 6.46
CA ARG A 69 6.08 -1.29 7.55
C ARG A 69 5.13 -0.12 7.32
N ALA A 70 4.86 0.24 6.08
CA ALA A 70 3.89 1.25 5.71
C ALA A 70 3.29 0.98 4.33
N VAL A 71 2.05 1.40 4.13
CA VAL A 71 1.34 1.25 2.85
C VAL A 71 0.64 2.55 2.45
N HIS A 72 0.58 2.79 1.14
CA HIS A 72 -0.29 3.79 0.53
C HIS A 72 -1.44 3.07 -0.19
N LEU A 73 -2.68 3.47 0.10
CA LEU A 73 -3.84 3.02 -0.64
C LEU A 73 -4.06 3.93 -1.84
N GLU A 74 -4.05 3.33 -3.02
CA GLU A 74 -4.31 3.99 -4.29
C GLU A 74 -5.75 3.65 -4.71
N PRO A 75 -6.65 4.64 -4.80
CA PRO A 75 -8.02 4.40 -5.25
C PRO A 75 -8.11 4.09 -6.75
N VAL A 76 -7.11 4.47 -7.56
CA VAL A 76 -7.16 4.24 -9.01
C VAL A 76 -6.33 3.01 -9.41
N PRO A 77 -6.91 2.01 -10.08
CA PRO A 77 -6.15 0.86 -10.58
C PRO A 77 -4.95 1.27 -11.44
N PHE A 78 -3.88 0.47 -11.37
CA PHE A 78 -2.75 0.64 -12.28
C PHE A 78 -3.22 0.42 -13.71
N SER A 79 -2.99 1.41 -14.58
CA SER A 79 -3.49 1.40 -15.95
C SER A 79 -2.37 1.41 -16.98
N ILE A 80 -2.69 0.92 -18.17
CA ILE A 80 -1.82 0.98 -19.35
C ILE A 80 -1.68 2.44 -19.79
N ASP A 81 -2.74 3.24 -19.70
CA ASP A 81 -2.75 4.67 -20.07
C ASP A 81 -1.75 5.50 -19.25
N LYS A 82 -1.52 5.11 -17.99
CA LYS A 82 -0.52 5.73 -17.11
C LYS A 82 0.89 5.12 -17.24
N ASP A 83 1.09 4.20 -18.18
CA ASP A 83 2.31 3.41 -18.36
C ASP A 83 2.77 2.64 -17.11
N LEU A 84 1.83 2.23 -16.24
CA LEU A 84 2.16 1.55 -14.98
C LEU A 84 2.16 0.01 -15.11
N ILE A 85 1.46 -0.50 -16.11
CA ILE A 85 1.38 -1.92 -16.44
C ILE A 85 1.61 -2.17 -17.93
N THR A 86 2.01 -3.39 -18.27
CA THR A 86 2.02 -3.87 -19.65
C THR A 86 0.60 -4.18 -20.12
N PRO A 87 0.36 -4.35 -21.44
CA PRO A 87 -0.91 -4.88 -21.95
C PRO A 87 -1.28 -6.26 -21.40
N THR A 88 -0.30 -7.01 -20.90
CA THR A 88 -0.46 -8.30 -20.20
C THR A 88 -0.62 -8.15 -18.69
N PHE A 89 -0.97 -6.95 -18.21
CA PHE A 89 -1.20 -6.61 -16.79
C PHE A 89 -0.01 -6.84 -15.85
N LYS A 90 1.22 -6.95 -16.39
CA LYS A 90 2.44 -7.02 -15.57
C LYS A 90 2.86 -5.63 -15.12
N LEU A 91 3.22 -5.50 -13.84
CA LEU A 91 3.71 -4.25 -13.25
C LEU A 91 5.02 -3.78 -13.91
N LYS A 92 5.03 -2.54 -14.40
CA LYS A 92 6.24 -1.87 -14.90
C LYS A 92 6.98 -1.21 -13.72
N ARG A 93 7.82 -1.99 -13.02
CA ARG A 93 8.47 -1.56 -11.76
C ARG A 93 9.23 -0.22 -11.85
N PRO A 94 10.05 0.05 -12.88
CA PRO A 94 10.73 1.35 -12.99
C PRO A 94 9.76 2.54 -13.13
N GLN A 95 8.66 2.35 -13.85
CA GLN A 95 7.62 3.35 -14.09
C GLN A 95 6.77 3.60 -12.84
N LEU A 96 6.41 2.53 -12.11
CA LEU A 96 5.77 2.64 -10.80
C LEU A 96 6.64 3.42 -9.82
N LEU A 97 7.95 3.14 -9.76
CA LEU A 97 8.87 3.91 -8.93
C LEU A 97 8.93 5.37 -9.35
N LYS A 98 9.02 5.66 -10.65
CA LYS A 98 9.03 7.04 -11.17
C LYS A 98 7.74 7.79 -10.81
N TYR A 99 6.58 7.15 -10.95
CA TYR A 99 5.27 7.74 -10.68
C TYR A 99 5.03 7.94 -9.18
N TYR A 100 5.32 6.91 -8.37
CA TYR A 100 5.07 6.92 -6.92
C TYR A 100 6.25 7.40 -6.08
N LYS A 101 7.33 7.90 -6.69
CA LYS A 101 8.57 8.29 -5.99
C LYS A 101 8.30 9.11 -4.72
N ASN A 102 7.54 10.19 -4.87
CA ASN A 102 7.23 11.10 -3.75
C ASN A 102 6.41 10.40 -2.65
N ARG A 103 5.51 9.48 -3.01
CA ARG A 103 4.73 8.72 -2.04
C ARG A 103 5.56 7.68 -1.32
N VAL A 104 6.42 6.96 -2.04
CA VAL A 104 7.36 5.99 -1.45
C VAL A 104 8.32 6.70 -0.49
N ASP A 105 8.90 7.83 -0.90
CA ASP A 105 9.79 8.63 -0.06
C ASP A 105 9.06 9.10 1.21
N GLN A 106 7.79 9.51 1.10
CA GLN A 106 6.97 9.88 2.26
C GLN A 106 6.67 8.68 3.17
N LEU A 107 6.32 7.51 2.61
CA LEU A 107 6.07 6.30 3.40
C LEU A 107 7.29 5.90 4.24
N TYR A 108 8.49 5.99 3.67
CA TYR A 108 9.72 5.73 4.42
C TYR A 108 9.95 6.76 5.53
N LYS A 109 9.71 8.05 5.26
CA LYS A 109 9.83 9.11 6.28
C LYS A 109 8.82 8.90 7.42
N ASP A 110 7.56 8.67 7.10
CA ASP A 110 6.48 8.47 8.07
C ASP A 110 6.74 7.22 8.91
N ALA A 111 7.18 6.12 8.28
CA ALA A 111 7.50 4.87 8.96
C ALA A 111 8.66 5.01 9.97
N LYS A 112 9.65 5.88 9.67
CA LYS A 112 10.76 6.20 10.59
C LYS A 112 10.33 7.11 11.73
N MET A 113 9.51 8.12 11.44
CA MET A 113 9.03 9.05 12.48
C MET A 113 8.04 8.37 13.43
N GLY A 114 7.19 7.47 12.93
CA GLY A 114 6.23 6.72 13.74
C GLY A 114 6.85 5.65 14.67
N THR A 115 8.16 5.41 14.58
CA THR A 115 8.92 4.54 15.50
C THR A 115 9.57 5.28 16.67
N ALA A 116 9.46 6.61 16.73
CA ALA A 116 10.07 7.44 17.78
C ALA A 116 9.15 7.69 19.00
N GLN A 117 8.18 6.81 19.26
CA GLN A 117 7.23 6.96 20.37
C GLN A 117 7.07 5.65 21.13
#